data_AF-A0A1Q7KTF5-F1
#
_entry.id   AF-A0A1Q7KTF5-F1
#
_cell.length_a   1.000
_cell.length_b   1.000
_cell.length_c   1.000
_cell.angle_alpha   90.00
_cell.angle_beta   90.00
_cell.angle_gamma   90.00
#
_symmetry.space_group_name_H-M   'P 1'
#
loop_
_entity.id
_entity.type
_entity.pdbx_description
1 polymer ?
#
loop_
_entity_poly.entity_id
_entity_poly.type
_entity_poly.pdbx_seq_one_letter_code
_entity_poly.pdbx_strand_id
1 'polypeptide(L)' 'MLRFNHGERVRLAESGEQPGKIYIIKDIKKIRKGGVLYLLKSLEEESVLRLYYENKESLLERIS' A
#
# COMPACT_ATOMS: atom_id res chain seq x y z
N MET A 1 -16.63 -1.85 1.19
CA MET A 1 -16.06 -0.54 0.79
C MET A 1 -14.55 -0.69 0.72
N LEU A 2 -13.85 -0.05 -0.22
CA LEU A 2 -12.38 -0.08 -0.23
C LEU A 2 -11.86 0.82 0.90
N ARG A 3 -10.85 0.38 1.64
CA ARG A 3 -10.29 1.12 2.78
C ARG A 3 -9.42 2.31 2.36
N PHE A 4 -8.84 2.25 1.17
CA PHE A 4 -7.96 3.25 0.60
C PHE A 4 -8.37 3.60 -0.83
N ASN A 5 -7.88 4.72 -1.33
CA ASN A 5 -8.15 5.22 -2.67
C ASN A 5 -6.86 5.40 -3.48
N HIS A 6 -7.03 5.41 -4.81
CA HIS A 6 -5.95 5.79 -5.72
C HIS A 6 -5.43 7.20 -5.36
N GLY A 7 -4.11 7.36 -5.33
CA GLY A 7 -3.44 8.61 -5.01
C GLY A 7 -3.21 8.84 -3.51
N GLU A 8 -3.79 8.02 -2.62
CA GLU A 8 -3.52 8.14 -1.19
C GLU A 8 -2.06 7.76 -0.87
N ARG A 9 -1.48 8.49 0.08
CA ARG A 9 -0.15 8.22 0.62
C ARG A 9 -0.26 7.26 1.79
N VAL A 10 0.55 6.22 1.76
CA VAL A 10 0.52 5.15 2.74
C VAL A 10 1.92 4.73 3.16
N ARG A 11 2.01 4.13 4.35
CA ARG A 11 3.19 3.44 4.87
C ARG A 11 2.83 1.99 5.19
N LEU A 12 3.82 1.10 5.19
CA LEU A 12 3.68 -0.27 5.68
C LEU A 12 4.06 -0.32 7.17
N ALA A 13 3.13 -0.74 8.03
CA ALA A 13 3.25 -0.82 9.49
C ALA A 13 4.26 -1.86 9.97
N GLU A 14 4.46 -2.94 9.20
CA GLU A 14 5.22 -4.12 9.64
C GLU A 14 6.73 -4.10 9.31
N SER A 15 7.23 -3.06 8.64
CA SER A 15 8.64 -3.08 8.24
C SER A 15 9.57 -2.62 9.37
N GLY A 16 9.97 -3.55 10.23
CA GLY A 16 11.14 -3.41 11.10
C GLY A 16 12.43 -3.07 10.33
N GLU A 17 12.42 -3.18 9.00
CA GLU A 17 13.55 -2.82 8.13
C GLU A 17 13.49 -1.36 7.62
N GLN A 18 12.32 -0.72 7.50
CA GLN A 18 12.20 0.67 6.96
C GLN A 18 10.95 1.41 7.47
N PRO A 19 10.90 1.83 8.75
CA PRO A 19 9.77 2.55 9.34
C PRO A 19 9.47 3.94 8.72
N GLY A 20 10.22 4.37 7.71
CA GLY A 20 10.09 5.68 7.07
C GLY A 20 9.41 5.69 5.70
N LYS A 21 9.42 4.58 4.95
CA LYS A 21 9.18 4.62 3.51
C LYS A 21 7.71 4.92 3.18
N ILE A 22 7.50 6.00 2.42
CA ILE A 22 6.17 6.45 1.99
C ILE A 22 5.93 6.00 0.56
N TYR A 23 4.73 5.47 0.33
CA TYR A 23 4.25 5.05 -0.97
C TYR A 23 3.01 5.85 -1.37
N ILE A 24 2.76 5.94 -2.68
CA ILE A 24 1.48 6.37 -3.24
C ILE A 24 0.78 5.18 -3.88
N ILE A 25 -0.52 5.05 -3.64
CA ILE A 25 -1.34 4.02 -4.29
C ILE A 25 -1.56 4.41 -5.74
N LYS A 26 -1.10 3.56 -6.66
CA LYS A 26 -1.23 3.71 -8.11
C LYS A 26 -2.33 2.86 -8.72
N ASP A 27 -2.74 1.79 -8.07
CA ASP A 27 -3.87 0.99 -8.51
C ASP A 27 -4.42 0.14 -7.37
N ILE A 28 -5.70 -0.23 -7.46
CA ILE A 28 -6.41 -1.05 -6.48
C ILE A 28 -7.27 -2.08 -7.22
N LYS A 29 -7.02 -3.37 -6.95
CA LYS A 29 -7.77 -4.47 -7.56
C LYS A 29 -8.36 -5.38 -6.50
N LYS A 30 -9.69 -5.50 -6.48
CA LYS A 30 -10.38 -6.52 -5.66
C LYS A 30 -10.18 -7.91 -6.25
N ILE A 31 -9.94 -8.89 -5.40
CA ILE A 31 -9.71 -10.29 -5.80
C ILE A 31 -10.82 -11.18 -5.26
N ARG A 32 -11.16 -12.26 -5.99
CA ARG A 32 -12.35 -13.11 -5.77
C ARG A 32 -12.50 -13.70 -4.36
N LYS A 33 -11.42 -13.77 -3.56
CA LYS A 33 -11.43 -14.30 -2.18
C LYS A 33 -11.58 -13.22 -1.10
N GLY A 34 -12.07 -12.03 -1.44
CA GLY A 34 -12.25 -10.92 -0.50
C GLY A 34 -10.98 -10.12 -0.20
N GLY A 35 -9.84 -10.49 -0.81
CA GLY A 35 -8.61 -9.72 -0.72
C GLY A 35 -8.58 -8.53 -1.68
N VAL A 36 -7.64 -7.61 -1.43
CA VAL A 36 -7.39 -6.43 -2.25
C VAL A 36 -5.90 -6.38 -2.60
N LEU A 37 -5.58 -6.14 -3.87
CA LEU A 37 -4.22 -5.91 -4.33
C LEU A 37 -4.02 -4.41 -4.54
N TYR A 38 -2.94 -3.88 -3.98
CA TYR A 38 -2.52 -2.50 -4.13
C TYR A 38 -1.23 -2.46 -4.95
N LEU A 39 -1.18 -1.59 -5.95
CA LEU A 39 0.08 -1.20 -6.58
C LEU A 39 0.59 0.05 -5.87
N LEU A 40 1.74 -0.06 -5.25
CA LEU A 40 2.39 1.00 -4.48
C LEU A 40 3.60 1.51 -5.25
N LYS A 41 3.75 2.83 -5.36
CA LYS A 41 4.95 3.47 -5.91
C LYS A 41 5.67 4.20 -4.78
N SER A 42 6.95 3.89 -4.57
CA SER A 42 7.76 4.63 -3.60
C SER A 42 7.95 6.09 -4.05
N LEU A 43 7.89 7.00 -3.07
CA LEU A 43 8.17 8.42 -3.25
C LEU A 43 9.65 8.80 -3.01
N GLU A 44 10.52 7.82 -2.75
CA GLU A 44 11.98 8.05 -2.65
C GLU A 44 12.61 8.21 -4.04
N GLU A 45 13.85 8.72 -4.10
CA GLU A 45 14.58 9.00 -5.35
C GLU A 45 14.64 7.79 -6.28
N GLU A 46 14.85 6.60 -5.73
CA GLU A 46 14.71 5.34 -6.46
C GLU A 46 13.25 4.87 -6.43
N SER A 47 12.52 5.20 -7.49
CA SER A 47 11.09 4.91 -7.55
C SER A 47 10.81 3.43 -7.84
N VAL A 48 10.72 2.65 -6.77
CA VAL A 48 10.37 1.22 -6.81
C VAL A 48 8.85 1.04 -6.81
N LEU A 49 8.35 0.16 -7.68
CA LEU A 49 6.99 -0.35 -7.65
C LEU A 49 6.90 -1.60 -6.77
N ARG A 50 5.87 -1.69 -5.95
CA ARG A 50 5.60 -2.84 -5.07
C ARG A 50 4.13 -3.24 -5.20
N LEU A 51 3.88 -4.54 -5.29
CA LEU A 51 2.54 -5.11 -5.12
C LEU A 51 2.33 -5.49 -3.66
N TYR A 52 1.23 -5.06 -3.06
CA TYR A 52 0.83 -5.41 -1.71
C TYR A 52 -0.55 -6.08 -1.72
N TYR A 53 -0.64 -7.28 -1.15
CA TYR A 53 -1.88 -8.05 -1.07
C TYR A 53 -2.44 -8.02 0.36
N GLU A 54 -3.64 -7.51 0.51
CA GLU A 54 -4.37 -7.42 1.77
C GLU A 54 -5.49 -8.48 1.79
N ASN A 55 -5.55 -9.33 2.82
CA ASN A 55 -6.58 -10.38 2.91
C ASN A 55 -7.27 -10.51 4.28
N LYS A 56 -6.65 -10.08 5.38
CA LYS A 56 -7.18 -10.20 6.75
C LYS A 56 -6.73 -9.06 7.65
N GLU A 57 -5.44 -8.77 7.67
CA GLU A 57 -4.87 -7.65 8.42
C GLU A 57 -4.23 -6.69 7.43
N SER A 58 -4.70 -5.44 7.47
CA SER A 58 -4.08 -4.37 6.69
C SER A 58 -2.96 -3.79 7.50
N LEU A 59 -1.77 -3.86 6.93
CA LEU A 59 -0.57 -3.22 7.45
C LEU A 59 -0.32 -1.90 6.73
N LEU A 60 -1.29 -1.41 5.94
CA LEU A 60 -1.22 -0.09 5.35
C LEU A 60 -1.73 0.94 6.36
N GLU A 61 -0.92 1.96 6.59
CA GLU A 61 -1.26 3.12 7.40
C GLU A 61 -1.37 4.33 6.49
N ARG A 62 -2.44 5.11 6.65
CA ARG A 62 -2.62 6.37 5.92
C ARG A 62 -1.68 7.42 6.51
N ILE A 63 -1.00 8.15 5.63
CA ILE A 63 -0.24 9.35 6.00
C ILE A 63 -1.09 10.56 5.60
N SER A 64 -1.47 11.38 6.58
CA SER A 64 -2.15 12.67 6.40
C SER A 64 -1.21 13.75 5.87
#